data_AF-A0A9P6XAC8-F1
#
_entry.id   AF-A0A9P6XAC8-F1
#
_cell.length_a   1.000
_cell.length_b   1.000
_cell.length_c   1.000
_cell.angle_alpha   90.00
_cell.angle_beta   90.00
_cell.angle_gamma   90.00
#
_symmetry.space_group_name_H-M   'P 1'
#
loop_
_entity.id
_entity.type
_entity.pdbx_description
1 polymer ?
#
loop_
_entity_poly.entity_id
_entity_poly.type
_entity_poly.pdbx_seq_one_letter_code
_entity_poly.pdbx_strand_id
1 'polypeptide(L)' 'MPVSKIVTNPYFSFVTPEKFLRVAPSLATWGAAAGSAVLLLGSDVPLVKKDLLSKIPIAGRYWATSEEN' A
#
# COMPACT_ATOMS: atom_id res chain seq x y z
N MET A 1 34.79 1.66 -35.11
CA MET A 1 33.60 0.84 -34.76
C MET A 1 33.18 1.18 -33.34
N PRO A 2 31.95 1.70 -33.10
CA PRO A 2 31.49 1.96 -31.75
C PRO A 2 31.26 0.63 -31.03
N VAL A 3 31.97 0.43 -29.90
CA VAL A 3 31.84 -0.77 -29.06
C VAL A 3 30.57 -0.61 -28.23
N SER A 4 29.57 -1.45 -28.48
CA SER A 4 28.34 -1.46 -27.70
C SER A 4 28.65 -1.87 -26.26
N LYS A 5 28.43 -0.96 -25.30
CA LYS A 5 28.70 -1.21 -23.88
C LYS A 5 27.61 -2.13 -23.34
N ILE A 6 27.97 -3.38 -23.02
CA ILE A 6 27.03 -4.34 -22.44
C ILE A 6 26.77 -3.89 -20.99
N VAL A 7 25.60 -3.29 -20.76
CA VAL A 7 25.12 -2.94 -19.42
C VAL A 7 24.37 -4.16 -18.86
N THR A 8 25.05 -4.97 -18.06
CA THR A 8 24.43 -6.09 -17.36
C THR A 8 23.52 -5.55 -16.26
N ASN A 9 22.20 -5.65 -16.45
CA ASN A 9 21.20 -5.29 -15.45
C ASN A 9 20.92 -6.52 -14.57
N PRO A 10 21.19 -6.49 -13.25
CA PRO A 10 20.90 -7.63 -12.40
C PRO A 10 19.38 -7.89 -12.38
N TYR A 11 18.98 -9.07 -12.82
CA TYR A 11 17.59 -9.52 -12.79
C TYR A 11 17.49 -10.69 -11.82
N PHE A 12 16.45 -10.70 -10.99
CA PHE A 12 16.16 -11.81 -10.08
C PHE A 12 15.02 -12.62 -10.67
N SER A 13 15.32 -13.84 -11.16
CA SER A 13 14.40 -14.76 -11.83
C SER A 13 13.75 -14.19 -13.11
N PHE A 14 12.89 -13.18 -13.01
CA PHE A 14 12.24 -12.46 -14.13
C PHE A 14 11.97 -10.96 -13.85
N VAL A 15 12.37 -10.46 -12.67
CA VAL A 15 12.11 -9.09 -12.25
C VAL A 15 13.42 -8.31 -12.25
N THR A 16 13.44 -7.25 -13.04
CA THR A 16 14.52 -6.27 -13.11
C THR A 16 14.15 -5.04 -12.28
N PRO A 17 15.08 -4.37 -11.58
CA PRO A 17 14.80 -3.17 -10.78
C PRO A 17 14.04 -2.08 -11.56
N GLU A 18 14.42 -1.83 -12.82
CA GLU A 18 13.70 -0.90 -13.70
C GLU A 18 12.23 -1.29 -13.93
N LYS A 19 11.97 -2.60 -14.09
CA LYS A 19 10.62 -3.12 -14.29
C LYS A 19 9.79 -3.00 -13.00
N PHE A 20 10.41 -3.18 -11.84
CA PHE A 20 9.77 -2.98 -10.54
C PHE A 20 9.36 -1.52 -10.33
N LEU A 21 10.28 -0.57 -10.60
CA LEU A 21 9.98 0.86 -10.51
C LEU A 21 8.84 1.27 -11.46
N ARG A 22 8.75 0.62 -12.63
CA ARG A 22 7.68 0.87 -13.59
C ARG A 22 6.30 0.40 -13.12
N VAL A 23 6.22 -0.69 -12.35
CA VAL A 23 4.95 -1.23 -11.82
C VAL A 23 4.61 -0.69 -10.44
N ALA A 24 5.57 -0.08 -9.73
CA ALA A 24 5.39 0.51 -8.43
C ALA A 24 4.17 1.45 -8.31
N PRO A 25 3.90 2.40 -9.22
CA PRO A 25 2.73 3.27 -9.10
C PRO A 25 1.41 2.49 -9.20
N SER A 26 1.31 1.53 -10.13
CA SER A 26 0.12 0.68 -10.24
C SER A 26 -0.07 -0.19 -8.99
N LEU A 27 1.01 -0.75 -8.45
CA LEU A 27 0.97 -1.55 -7.23
C LEU A 27 0.56 -0.69 -6.01
N ALA A 28 1.01 0.56 -5.95
CA ALA A 28 0.59 1.51 -4.93
C ALA A 28 -0.90 1.83 -5.04
N THR A 29 -1.43 2.04 -6.25
CA THR A 29 -2.87 2.25 -6.47
C THR A 29 -3.69 1.04 -6.01
N TRP A 30 -3.27 -0.17 -6.38
CA TRP A 30 -3.91 -1.40 -5.94
C TRP A 30 -3.79 -1.62 -4.43
N GLY A 31 -2.64 -1.31 -3.84
CA GLY A 31 -2.43 -1.37 -2.39
C GLY A 31 -3.34 -0.39 -1.64
N ALA A 32 -3.50 0.82 -2.15
CA ALA A 32 -4.43 1.80 -1.60
C ALA A 32 -5.89 1.35 -1.71
N ALA A 33 -6.29 0.79 -2.86
CA ALA A 33 -7.64 0.28 -3.08
C ALA A 33 -7.97 -0.95 -2.22
N ALA A 34 -7.04 -1.91 -2.14
CA ALA A 34 -7.18 -3.07 -1.28
C ALA A 34 -7.18 -2.67 0.20
N GLY A 35 -6.27 -1.76 0.59
CA GLY A 35 -6.21 -1.20 1.95
C GLY A 35 -7.50 -0.51 2.35
N SER A 36 -8.08 0.33 1.47
CA SER A 36 -9.36 0.98 1.75
C SER A 36 -10.51 -0.02 1.84
N ALA A 37 -10.56 -1.03 0.97
CA ALA A 37 -11.55 -2.09 1.04
C ALA A 37 -11.47 -2.88 2.36
N VAL A 38 -10.25 -3.24 2.80
CA VAL A 38 -10.03 -3.94 4.07
C VAL A 38 -10.41 -3.05 5.26
N LEU A 39 -10.11 -1.76 5.22
CA LEU A 39 -10.53 -0.81 6.26
C LEU A 39 -12.05 -0.67 6.34
N LEU A 40 -12.75 -0.67 5.20
CA LEU A 40 -14.21 -0.58 5.13
C LEU A 40 -14.88 -1.87 5.62
N LEU A 41 -14.39 -3.05 5.19
CA LEU A 41 -14.95 -4.34 5.62
C LEU A 41 -14.56 -4.68 7.06
N GLY A 42 -13.35 -4.30 7.47
CA GLY A 42 -12.81 -4.48 8.81
C GLY A 42 -13.28 -3.42 9.80
N SER A 43 -14.21 -2.53 9.43
CA SER A 43 -14.75 -1.52 10.34
C SER A 43 -15.48 -2.12 11.55
N ASP A 44 -15.87 -3.40 11.50
CA ASP A 44 -16.48 -4.10 12.63
C ASP A 44 -15.43 -4.63 13.63
N VAL A 45 -14.16 -4.70 13.23
CA VAL A 45 -13.07 -5.20 14.08
C VAL A 45 -12.54 -4.05 14.96
N PRO A 46 -12.65 -4.15 16.29
CA PRO A 46 -12.26 -3.08 17.21
C PRO A 46 -10.77 -2.70 17.11
N LEU A 47 -9.90 -3.67 16.73
CA LEU A 47 -8.47 -3.43 16.51
C LEU A 47 -8.20 -2.45 15.36
N VAL A 48 -8.94 -2.59 14.25
CA VAL A 48 -8.78 -1.76 13.05
C VAL A 48 -9.30 -0.33 13.29
N LYS A 49 -10.40 -0.20 14.04
CA LYS A 49 -10.90 1.11 14.47
C LYS A 49 -9.88 1.88 15.31
N LYS A 50 -9.28 1.20 16.31
CA LYS A 50 -8.36 1.83 17.26
C LYS A 50 -7.02 2.20 16.66
N ASP A 51 -6.41 1.32 15.86
CA ASP A 51 -5.06 1.55 15.34
C ASP A 51 -5.00 2.34 14.04
N LEU A 52 -5.99 2.18 13.14
CA LEU A 52 -5.97 2.81 11.81
C LEU A 52 -6.99 3.93 11.68
N LEU A 53 -8.26 3.68 12.00
CA LEU A 53 -9.33 4.66 11.76
C LEU A 53 -9.27 5.83 12.75
N SER A 54 -8.87 5.61 14.01
CA SER A 54 -8.71 6.67 15.02
C SER A 54 -7.57 7.64 14.73
N LYS A 55 -6.62 7.31 13.84
CA LYS A 55 -5.49 8.17 13.47
C LYS A 55 -5.79 9.07 12.26
N ILE A 56 -6.97 8.93 11.64
CA ILE A 56 -7.37 9.77 10.51
C ILE A 56 -7.69 11.18 11.05
N PRO A 57 -6.97 12.25 10.68
CA PRO A 57 -7.07 13.56 11.33
C PRO A 57 -8.44 14.23 11.17
N ILE A 58 -9.20 13.88 10.12
CA ILE A 58 -10.51 14.49 9.82
C ILE A 58 -11.67 13.66 10.39
N ALA A 59 -11.57 12.33 10.31
CA ALA A 59 -12.67 11.42 10.64
C ALA A 59 -12.39 10.52 11.86
N GLY A 60 -11.20 10.61 12.46
CA GLY A 60 -10.82 9.84 13.65
C GLY A 60 -11.73 10.09 14.85
N ARG A 61 -12.31 11.28 14.98
CA ARG A 61 -13.31 11.59 16.02
C ARG A 61 -14.63 10.82 15.86
N TYR A 62 -14.96 10.37 14.65
CA TYR A 62 -16.16 9.55 14.40
C TYR A 62 -15.98 8.11 14.90
N TRP A 63 -14.75 7.58 14.81
CA TRP A 63 -14.42 6.24 15.29
C TRP A 63 -13.81 6.20 16.70
N ALA A 64 -13.48 7.36 17.29
CA ALA A 64 -12.94 7.48 18.64
C ALA A 64 -13.94 7.18 19.77
N THR A 65 -15.22 6.93 19.45
CA THR A 65 -16.26 6.55 20.42
C THR A 65 -16.91 5.24 19.97
N SER A 66 -16.28 4.12 20.32
CA SER A 66 -16.88 2.79 20.19
C SER A 66 -16.51 1.91 21.39
N GLU A 67 -16.23 2.54 22.54
CA GLU A 67 -16.15 1.91 23.86
C GLU A 67 -17.22 2.55 24.76
N GLU A 68 -18.49 2.20 24.54
CA GLU A 68 -19.54 2.18 25.57
C GLU A 68 -20.61 1.13 25.19
N ASN A 69 -20.33 -0.14 25.50
CA ASN A 69 -21.11 -1.03 26.38
C ASN A 69 -20.43 -2.40 26.44
#